data_AF-A0A7K3Z6P7-F1
#
_entry.id   AF-A0A7K3Z6P7-F1
#
_cell.length_a   1.000
_cell.length_b   1.000
_cell.length_c   1.000
_cell.angle_alpha   90.00
_cell.angle_beta   90.00
_cell.angle_gamma   90.00
#
_symmetry.space_group_name_H-M   'P 1'
#
loop_
_entity.id
_entity.type
_entity.pdbx_description
1 polymer ?
#
loop_
_entity_poly.entity_id
_entity_poly.type
_entity_poly.pdbx_seq_one_letter_code
_entity_poly.pdbx_strand_id
1 'polypeptide(L)'
;MNFKKTFAILLLVALATGTFAVLPLNVNAQVPSELKTYPVIDAIPNPVAVGEQCLIRAGILQPLHSQAYGWTGITVTVVKPDNSTETLGPITTDSTGVSFVVYVPNQVGTYKLTTNFPEQEMPVDTVDNERGGITIPKGTVMKASTSEVLELVVNEEPSMFYPGHPLPAEYWCRPIDPQLREWATISGNWLARPDNSLALYNDDAPETAHVLWAKELTTGGLAGGLWGADQVPTSSETGDAYEGKFPNSVILNGILYYQRTDTRREMAPAIIAVNLHTGEQWLFRNNTVLSFGQVFWFDSYNYDGVFTYIWSVSGSTYTAYDPFTGNQQMQFTNVPSGVRTFGPNGEILIYIIDYNNRWMALWNSTDCGLQHAVIGTPDYGSWGNTAHRRISDGSNPRSYSWNVTIPAGLQVSTSFRQPILKVLPDRVVSMFFNHTHVRVWGLSTEPGCQGQKLFDNIWRAPSSWAEGYVTQHYGTASNEVEGGFITLWIKEEMKHYGFSIETGKYLWTTESEHYSNAYGWGNAEHTWYAAYGNLYSIGLGGDLYCYDGKTGATLWTYALDDLYGEPVTGQNWWGWITLIADGKV
;
A
#
# COMPACT_ATOMS: atom_id res chain seq x y z
N MET A 1 38.40 -43.53 -9.82
CA MET A 1 36.98 -43.27 -10.11
C MET A 1 36.69 -41.83 -9.70
N ASN A 2 36.16 -41.02 -10.61
CA ASN A 2 36.44 -39.57 -10.69
C ASN A 2 35.79 -38.72 -9.58
N PHE A 3 36.59 -38.21 -8.64
CA PHE A 3 36.19 -37.23 -7.62
C PHE A 3 35.53 -35.98 -8.24
N LYS A 4 35.94 -35.61 -9.46
CA LYS A 4 35.33 -34.53 -10.25
C LYS A 4 33.89 -34.84 -10.72
N LYS A 5 33.55 -36.11 -10.96
CA LYS A 5 32.17 -36.52 -11.32
C LYS A 5 31.27 -36.58 -10.09
N THR A 6 31.78 -37.03 -8.95
CA THR A 6 31.02 -37.05 -7.69
C THR A 6 30.78 -35.64 -7.14
N PHE A 7 31.76 -34.73 -7.26
CA PHE A 7 31.61 -33.34 -6.86
C PHE A 7 30.68 -32.56 -7.79
N ALA A 8 30.69 -32.83 -9.10
CA ALA A 8 29.74 -32.23 -10.04
C ALA A 8 28.29 -32.72 -9.83
N ILE A 9 28.10 -33.99 -9.46
CA ILE A 9 26.77 -34.53 -9.12
C ILE A 9 26.28 -33.97 -7.77
N LEU A 10 27.16 -33.80 -6.78
CA LEU A 10 26.82 -33.14 -5.51
C LEU A 10 26.55 -31.63 -5.69
N LEU A 11 27.25 -30.95 -6.59
CA LEU A 11 26.95 -29.55 -6.94
C LEU A 11 25.63 -29.43 -7.71
N LEU A 12 25.31 -30.37 -8.60
CA LEU A 12 24.03 -30.39 -9.32
C LEU A 12 22.84 -30.75 -8.41
N VAL A 13 23.04 -31.59 -7.40
CA VAL A 13 22.01 -31.86 -6.38
C VAL A 13 21.90 -30.70 -5.38
N ALA A 14 23.00 -30.02 -5.03
CA ALA A 14 22.97 -28.83 -4.17
C ALA A 14 22.42 -27.57 -4.88
N LEU A 15 22.61 -27.44 -6.20
CA LEU A 15 21.94 -26.41 -7.02
C LEU A 15 20.48 -26.75 -7.35
N ALA A 16 20.08 -28.03 -7.24
CA ALA A 16 18.67 -28.43 -7.35
C ALA A 16 17.89 -28.28 -6.03
N THR A 17 18.56 -28.09 -4.89
CA THR A 17 17.93 -27.81 -3.57
C THR A 17 18.10 -26.37 -3.09
N GLY A 18 18.68 -25.50 -3.93
CA GLY A 18 19.05 -24.13 -3.61
C GLY A 18 18.23 -23.10 -4.39
N THR A 19 16.90 -23.16 -4.27
CA THR A 19 15.97 -22.05 -4.52
C THR A 19 14.62 -22.50 -3.99
N PHE A 20 14.38 -22.33 -2.69
CA PHE A 20 13.00 -22.19 -2.21
C PHE A 20 12.51 -20.82 -2.66
N ALA A 21 12.25 -20.67 -3.97
CA ALA A 21 11.10 -19.90 -4.36
C ALA A 21 9.93 -20.67 -3.76
N VAL A 22 9.26 -20.04 -2.79
CA VAL A 22 7.94 -20.43 -2.35
C VAL A 22 7.09 -20.46 -3.62
N LEU A 23 6.95 -21.63 -4.24
CA LEU A 23 5.88 -21.87 -5.18
C LEU A 23 4.64 -21.98 -4.29
N PRO A 24 3.70 -21.03 -4.31
CA PRO A 24 2.39 -21.35 -3.81
C PRO A 24 1.94 -22.57 -4.61
N LEU A 25 1.51 -23.62 -3.91
CA LEU A 25 0.70 -24.68 -4.51
C LEU A 25 -0.63 -24.02 -4.92
N ASN A 26 -0.59 -23.23 -5.99
CA ASN A 26 -1.75 -22.87 -6.76
C ASN A 26 -2.17 -24.17 -7.43
N VAL A 27 -3.17 -24.82 -6.85
CA VAL A 27 -4.04 -25.70 -7.62
C VAL A 27 -4.48 -24.85 -8.83
N ASN A 28 -3.95 -25.15 -10.01
CA ASN A 28 -4.34 -24.50 -11.27
C ASN A 28 -5.83 -24.76 -11.47
N ALA A 29 -6.68 -23.90 -10.91
CA ALA A 29 -8.00 -23.70 -11.44
C ALA A 29 -7.78 -23.13 -12.85
N GLN A 30 -8.08 -23.92 -13.86
CA GLN A 30 -8.04 -23.47 -15.24
C GLN A 30 -8.96 -22.26 -15.36
N VAL A 31 -8.46 -21.16 -15.91
CA VAL A 31 -9.29 -19.98 -16.22
C VAL A 31 -10.49 -20.46 -17.04
N PRO A 32 -11.73 -20.11 -16.65
CA PRO A 32 -12.92 -20.49 -17.41
C PRO A 32 -12.80 -20.06 -18.88
N SER A 33 -13.34 -20.86 -19.79
CA SER A 33 -13.38 -20.51 -21.22
C SER A 33 -14.31 -19.35 -21.53
N GLU A 34 -15.21 -19.01 -20.60
CA GLU A 34 -16.10 -17.87 -20.68
C GLU A 34 -16.06 -17.08 -19.37
N LEU A 35 -15.97 -15.76 -19.45
CA LEU A 35 -15.92 -14.86 -18.31
C LEU A 35 -17.08 -13.86 -18.34
N LYS A 36 -17.73 -13.69 -17.18
CA LYS A 36 -18.61 -12.55 -16.92
C LYS A 36 -17.78 -11.27 -16.97
N THR A 37 -18.30 -10.25 -17.65
CA THR A 37 -17.67 -8.94 -17.80
C THR A 37 -18.30 -7.91 -16.85
N TYR A 38 -17.54 -6.86 -16.57
CA TYR A 38 -17.91 -5.78 -15.65
C TYR A 38 -17.74 -4.44 -16.39
N PRO A 39 -18.79 -3.97 -17.12
CA PRO A 39 -18.74 -2.71 -17.83
C PRO A 39 -18.81 -1.52 -16.90
N VAL A 40 -18.13 -0.45 -17.30
CA VAL A 40 -18.08 0.81 -16.55
C VAL A 40 -18.61 1.95 -17.40
N ILE A 41 -19.16 2.96 -16.73
CA ILE A 41 -19.69 4.19 -17.33
C ILE A 41 -19.30 5.36 -16.42
N ASP A 42 -18.87 6.46 -17.01
CA ASP A 42 -18.61 7.72 -16.32
C ASP A 42 -18.86 8.91 -17.26
N ALA A 43 -19.03 10.11 -16.72
CA ALA A 43 -19.24 11.34 -17.48
C ALA A 43 -18.50 12.48 -16.77
N ILE A 44 -17.50 13.09 -17.41
CA ILE A 44 -16.62 14.11 -16.80
C ILE A 44 -16.60 15.40 -17.64
N PRO A 45 -16.95 16.58 -17.08
CA PRO A 45 -17.51 16.79 -15.73
C PRO A 45 -18.97 16.30 -15.63
N ASN A 46 -19.43 16.04 -14.40
CA ASN A 46 -20.84 15.79 -14.08
C ASN A 46 -21.14 16.39 -12.69
N PRO A 47 -21.92 17.48 -12.59
CA PRO A 47 -22.76 18.07 -13.65
C PRO A 47 -21.98 18.78 -14.77
N VAL A 48 -22.63 19.02 -15.91
CA VAL A 48 -22.10 19.78 -17.05
C VAL A 48 -23.13 20.82 -17.53
N ALA A 49 -22.70 21.93 -18.13
CA ALA A 49 -23.64 22.89 -18.71
C ALA A 49 -24.13 22.47 -20.10
N VAL A 50 -25.34 22.89 -20.47
CA VAL A 50 -25.86 22.71 -21.83
C VAL A 50 -24.93 23.38 -22.85
N GLY A 51 -24.53 22.65 -23.89
CA GLY A 51 -23.60 23.13 -24.91
C GLY A 51 -22.11 23.02 -24.56
N GLU A 52 -21.74 22.59 -23.35
CA GLU A 52 -20.35 22.28 -22.98
C GLU A 52 -19.97 20.84 -23.33
N GLN A 53 -18.67 20.57 -23.46
CA GLN A 53 -18.17 19.21 -23.70
C GLN A 53 -18.12 18.41 -22.40
N CYS A 54 -18.59 17.17 -22.46
CA CYS A 54 -18.45 16.16 -21.43
C CYS A 54 -17.77 14.92 -22.05
N LEU A 55 -16.84 14.31 -21.32
CA LEU A 55 -16.20 13.05 -21.68
C LEU A 55 -17.01 11.90 -21.10
N ILE A 56 -17.66 11.11 -21.95
CA ILE A 56 -18.34 9.89 -21.54
C ILE A 56 -17.34 8.74 -21.62
N ARG A 57 -16.94 8.21 -20.47
CA ARG A 57 -16.02 7.06 -20.37
C ARG A 57 -16.80 5.76 -20.42
N ALA A 58 -16.35 4.81 -21.24
CA ALA A 58 -17.01 3.52 -21.42
C ALA A 58 -15.99 2.40 -21.68
N GLY A 59 -16.28 1.20 -21.18
CA GLY A 59 -15.40 0.04 -21.33
C GLY A 59 -15.77 -1.10 -20.38
N ILE A 60 -14.81 -1.99 -20.11
CA ILE A 60 -14.89 -3.04 -19.09
C ILE A 60 -13.63 -3.06 -18.23
N LEU A 61 -13.72 -3.56 -17.00
CA LEU A 61 -12.60 -3.62 -16.06
C LEU A 61 -11.46 -4.60 -16.44
N GLN A 62 -11.67 -5.50 -17.41
CA GLN A 62 -10.66 -6.47 -17.82
C GLN A 62 -9.60 -5.81 -18.72
N PRO A 63 -8.33 -5.67 -18.28
CA PRO A 63 -7.27 -5.14 -19.12
C PRO A 63 -6.80 -6.17 -20.16
N LEU A 64 -6.04 -5.67 -21.13
CA LEU A 64 -5.38 -6.43 -22.19
C LEU A 64 -3.85 -6.33 -22.06
N HIS A 65 -3.14 -7.28 -22.65
CA HIS A 65 -1.70 -7.46 -22.45
C HIS A 65 -0.81 -6.24 -22.77
N SER A 66 -1.18 -5.41 -23.74
CA SER A 66 -0.37 -4.25 -24.15
C SER A 66 -1.19 -3.21 -24.90
N GLN A 67 -0.65 -1.99 -25.04
CA GLN A 67 -1.30 -0.86 -25.73
C GLN A 67 -1.65 -1.11 -27.20
N ALA A 68 -1.19 -2.22 -27.79
CA ALA A 68 -1.54 -2.59 -29.16
C ALA A 68 -2.96 -3.18 -29.28
N TYR A 69 -3.62 -3.49 -28.17
CA TYR A 69 -4.94 -4.12 -28.13
C TYR A 69 -5.96 -3.24 -27.41
N GLY A 70 -7.22 -3.39 -27.83
CA GLY A 70 -8.37 -2.72 -27.24
C GLY A 70 -9.63 -3.55 -27.46
N TRP A 71 -10.60 -3.42 -26.57
CA TRP A 71 -11.93 -3.97 -26.75
C TRP A 71 -12.68 -3.13 -27.78
N THR A 72 -13.40 -3.77 -28.69
CA THR A 72 -14.02 -3.08 -29.83
C THR A 72 -15.54 -3.20 -29.80
N GLY A 73 -16.23 -2.31 -30.53
CA GLY A 73 -17.68 -2.40 -30.71
C GLY A 73 -18.50 -1.96 -29.50
N ILE A 74 -17.88 -1.33 -28.50
CA ILE A 74 -18.56 -0.83 -27.31
C ILE A 74 -19.43 0.36 -27.68
N THR A 75 -20.66 0.42 -27.19
CA THR A 75 -21.56 1.56 -27.42
C THR A 75 -22.06 2.14 -26.11
N VAL A 76 -22.48 3.39 -26.12
CA VAL A 76 -23.20 4.01 -24.99
C VAL A 76 -24.60 4.36 -25.42
N THR A 77 -25.61 3.85 -24.73
CA THR A 77 -27.00 4.28 -24.87
C THR A 77 -27.21 5.53 -24.04
N VAL A 78 -27.70 6.59 -24.65
CA VAL A 78 -28.05 7.86 -24.02
C VAL A 78 -29.55 8.05 -24.12
N VAL A 79 -30.25 8.09 -22.99
CA VAL A 79 -31.66 8.48 -22.91
C VAL A 79 -31.72 9.93 -22.45
N LYS A 80 -32.25 10.81 -23.29
CA LYS A 80 -32.36 12.25 -23.03
C LYS A 80 -33.51 12.56 -22.07
N PRO A 81 -33.59 13.78 -21.50
CA PRO A 81 -34.70 14.20 -20.64
C PRO A 81 -36.09 14.06 -21.29
N ASP A 82 -36.18 14.17 -22.62
CA ASP A 82 -37.41 13.99 -23.40
C ASP A 82 -37.76 12.51 -23.73
N ASN A 83 -36.99 11.55 -23.19
CA ASN A 83 -37.05 10.10 -23.46
C ASN A 83 -36.65 9.68 -24.87
N SER A 84 -36.17 10.59 -25.72
CA SER A 84 -35.50 10.19 -26.97
C SER A 84 -34.18 9.50 -26.65
N THR A 85 -33.78 8.57 -27.51
CA THR A 85 -32.58 7.76 -27.32
C THR A 85 -31.60 7.99 -28.45
N GLU A 86 -30.32 8.06 -28.13
CA GLU A 86 -29.23 8.00 -29.11
C GLU A 86 -28.14 7.03 -28.65
N THR A 87 -27.32 6.58 -29.60
CA THR A 87 -26.24 5.62 -29.36
C THR A 87 -24.92 6.26 -29.76
N LEU A 88 -23.97 6.30 -28.83
CA LEU A 88 -22.60 6.73 -29.07
C LEU A 88 -21.71 5.52 -29.37
N GLY A 89 -20.63 5.77 -30.12
CA GLY A 89 -19.70 4.74 -30.56
C GLY A 89 -19.91 4.30 -32.02
N PRO A 90 -19.36 3.15 -32.43
CA PRO A 90 -18.61 2.19 -31.62
C PRO A 90 -17.28 2.76 -31.09
N ILE A 91 -16.95 2.43 -29.84
CA ILE A 91 -15.72 2.79 -29.14
C ILE A 91 -14.76 1.60 -29.21
N THR A 92 -13.47 1.90 -29.39
CA THR A 92 -12.36 0.98 -29.15
C THR A 92 -11.61 1.45 -27.92
N THR A 93 -11.42 0.57 -26.93
CA THR A 93 -10.72 0.92 -25.69
C THR A 93 -9.22 1.00 -25.91
N ASP A 94 -8.49 1.62 -24.98
CA ASP A 94 -7.07 1.30 -24.83
C ASP A 94 -6.91 -0.06 -24.10
N SER A 95 -5.66 -0.44 -23.80
CA SER A 95 -5.35 -1.71 -23.15
C SER A 95 -5.72 -1.79 -21.68
N THR A 96 -6.08 -0.68 -21.04
CA THR A 96 -6.60 -0.66 -19.66
C THR A 96 -8.05 -1.15 -19.59
N GLY A 97 -8.73 -1.23 -20.74
CA GLY A 97 -10.08 -1.75 -20.86
C GLY A 97 -11.17 -0.68 -21.01
N VAL A 98 -10.79 0.60 -20.98
CA VAL A 98 -11.70 1.75 -21.12
C VAL A 98 -11.21 2.76 -22.16
N SER A 99 -12.12 3.58 -22.66
CA SER A 99 -11.82 4.81 -23.41
C SER A 99 -12.98 5.79 -23.22
N PHE A 100 -12.99 6.89 -23.97
CA PHE A 100 -14.01 7.92 -23.86
C PHE A 100 -14.52 8.39 -25.22
N VAL A 101 -15.70 9.00 -25.21
CA VAL A 101 -16.29 9.74 -26.34
C VAL A 101 -16.68 11.13 -25.86
N VAL A 102 -16.41 12.15 -26.68
CA VAL A 102 -16.84 13.53 -26.40
C VAL A 102 -18.33 13.65 -26.71
N TYR A 103 -19.10 14.16 -25.76
CA TYR A 103 -20.52 14.41 -25.86
C TYR A 103 -20.84 15.87 -25.52
N VAL A 104 -21.79 16.48 -26.23
CA VAL A 104 -22.26 17.85 -25.98
C VAL A 104 -23.78 17.79 -25.77
N PRO A 105 -24.26 17.83 -24.52
CA PRO A 105 -25.69 17.80 -24.25
C PRO A 105 -26.36 19.08 -24.77
N ASN A 106 -27.58 18.93 -25.27
CA ASN A 106 -28.33 20.00 -25.94
C ASN A 106 -29.65 20.36 -25.24
N GLN A 107 -29.95 19.74 -24.11
CA GLN A 107 -31.13 20.00 -23.29
C GLN A 107 -30.69 20.04 -21.82
N VAL A 108 -31.34 20.88 -21.02
CA VAL A 108 -31.20 20.87 -19.56
C VAL A 108 -32.00 19.70 -18.99
N GLY A 109 -31.47 19.01 -17.99
CA GLY A 109 -32.11 17.89 -17.31
C GLY A 109 -31.20 16.68 -17.11
N THR A 110 -31.78 15.57 -16.67
CA THR A 110 -31.04 14.34 -16.38
C THR A 110 -31.02 13.42 -17.60
N TYR A 111 -29.81 13.12 -18.09
CA TYR A 111 -29.58 12.10 -19.12
C TYR A 111 -29.23 10.78 -18.43
N LYS A 112 -29.69 9.66 -19.00
CA LYS A 112 -29.33 8.31 -18.51
C LYS A 112 -28.37 7.66 -19.49
N LEU A 113 -27.18 7.33 -19.01
CA LEU A 113 -26.09 6.76 -19.80
C LEU A 113 -25.89 5.29 -19.41
N THR A 114 -25.68 4.43 -20.40
CA THR A 114 -25.41 3.00 -20.18
C THR A 114 -24.41 2.48 -21.20
N THR A 115 -23.30 1.93 -20.73
CA THR A 115 -22.32 1.23 -21.57
C THR A 115 -22.88 -0.13 -21.96
N ASN A 116 -22.78 -0.49 -23.24
CA ASN A 116 -23.07 -1.82 -23.77
C ASN A 116 -21.77 -2.43 -24.31
N PHE A 117 -21.32 -3.50 -23.66
CA PHE A 117 -20.18 -4.28 -24.11
C PHE A 117 -20.66 -5.48 -24.95
N PRO A 118 -20.24 -5.62 -26.22
CA PRO A 118 -20.57 -6.79 -27.01
C PRO A 118 -19.70 -7.98 -26.62
N GLU A 119 -20.27 -9.19 -26.73
CA GLU A 119 -19.50 -10.42 -26.57
C GLU A 119 -18.36 -10.46 -27.58
N GLN A 120 -17.15 -10.72 -27.10
CA GLN A 120 -15.96 -10.86 -27.93
C GLN A 120 -14.91 -11.71 -27.22
N GLU A 121 -13.99 -12.28 -27.98
CA GLU A 121 -12.92 -13.11 -27.44
C GLU A 121 -11.72 -12.26 -27.00
N MET A 122 -11.01 -12.72 -25.96
CA MET A 122 -9.68 -12.22 -25.61
C MET A 122 -8.77 -12.28 -26.85
N PRO A 123 -8.25 -11.13 -27.34
CA PRO A 123 -7.50 -11.09 -28.59
C PRO A 123 -6.08 -11.67 -28.46
N VAL A 124 -5.56 -11.73 -27.23
CA VAL A 124 -4.20 -12.13 -26.89
C VAL A 124 -4.15 -12.77 -25.51
N ASP A 125 -3.20 -13.68 -25.30
CA ASP A 125 -2.87 -14.21 -23.97
C ASP A 125 -2.51 -13.02 -23.07
N THR A 126 -3.21 -12.87 -21.96
CA THR A 126 -3.01 -11.74 -21.04
C THR A 126 -2.66 -12.27 -19.65
N VAL A 127 -1.47 -11.92 -19.17
CA VAL A 127 -1.02 -12.23 -17.82
C VAL A 127 -1.59 -11.20 -16.85
N ASP A 128 -2.35 -11.69 -15.88
CA ASP A 128 -2.95 -10.87 -14.83
C ASP A 128 -2.14 -11.00 -13.54
N ASN A 129 -1.34 -9.98 -13.26
CA ASN A 129 -0.48 -9.93 -12.07
C ASN A 129 -1.26 -9.79 -10.76
N GLU A 130 -2.46 -9.20 -10.80
CA GLU A 130 -3.31 -9.06 -9.62
C GLU A 130 -4.00 -10.38 -9.25
N ARG A 131 -4.33 -11.19 -10.26
CA ARG A 131 -4.85 -12.56 -10.08
C ARG A 131 -3.74 -13.60 -9.93
N GLY A 132 -2.65 -13.23 -9.26
CA GLY A 132 -1.55 -14.14 -8.93
C GLY A 132 -0.65 -14.54 -10.12
N GLY A 133 -0.61 -13.73 -11.19
CA GLY A 133 0.21 -13.98 -12.37
C GLY A 133 -0.37 -15.03 -13.31
N ILE A 134 -1.68 -15.29 -13.24
CA ILE A 134 -2.38 -16.23 -14.10
C ILE A 134 -2.51 -15.68 -15.52
N THR A 135 -2.43 -16.56 -16.53
CA THR A 135 -2.67 -16.18 -17.92
C THR A 135 -4.13 -16.45 -18.29
N ILE A 136 -4.84 -15.41 -18.71
CA ILE A 136 -6.13 -15.52 -19.40
C ILE A 136 -5.83 -15.83 -20.87
N PRO A 137 -6.20 -17.02 -21.39
CA PRO A 137 -5.85 -17.41 -22.75
C PRO A 137 -6.57 -16.56 -23.81
N LYS A 138 -5.88 -16.33 -24.93
CA LYS A 138 -6.49 -15.90 -26.18
C LYS A 138 -7.66 -16.83 -26.53
N GLY A 139 -8.78 -16.27 -26.98
CA GLY A 139 -9.99 -17.02 -27.31
C GLY A 139 -10.93 -17.25 -26.14
N THR A 140 -10.56 -16.83 -24.91
CA THR A 140 -11.53 -16.78 -23.79
C THR A 140 -12.67 -15.84 -24.13
N VAL A 141 -13.92 -16.29 -24.01
CA VAL A 141 -15.10 -15.50 -24.36
C VAL A 141 -15.41 -14.52 -23.23
N MET A 142 -15.37 -13.22 -23.53
CA MET A 142 -15.86 -12.17 -22.64
C MET A 142 -17.33 -11.92 -22.95
N LYS A 143 -18.24 -12.28 -22.04
CA LYS A 143 -19.69 -12.23 -22.29
C LYS A 143 -20.18 -10.81 -22.53
N ALA A 144 -21.23 -10.67 -23.35
CA ALA A 144 -21.93 -9.39 -23.49
C ALA A 144 -22.57 -8.97 -22.15
N SER A 145 -22.55 -7.67 -21.87
CA SER A 145 -23.15 -7.11 -20.66
C SER A 145 -23.37 -5.60 -20.77
N THR A 146 -24.10 -5.04 -19.82
CA THR A 146 -24.37 -3.60 -19.72
C THR A 146 -23.93 -3.07 -18.36
N SER A 147 -23.46 -1.82 -18.31
CA SER A 147 -23.15 -1.15 -17.04
C SER A 147 -24.43 -0.84 -16.25
N GLU A 148 -24.26 -0.35 -15.03
CA GLU A 148 -25.32 0.39 -14.35
C GLU A 148 -25.68 1.67 -15.11
N VAL A 149 -26.82 2.28 -14.77
CA VAL A 149 -27.25 3.54 -15.35
C VAL A 149 -26.57 4.69 -14.61
N LEU A 150 -25.80 5.50 -15.34
CA LEU A 150 -25.25 6.75 -14.82
C LEU A 150 -26.20 7.90 -15.15
N GLU A 151 -26.49 8.73 -14.15
CA GLU A 151 -27.24 9.98 -14.32
C GLU A 151 -26.26 11.13 -14.59
N LEU A 152 -26.31 11.68 -15.81
CA LEU A 152 -25.60 12.91 -16.17
C LEU A 152 -26.55 14.10 -15.95
N VAL A 153 -26.20 14.98 -15.03
CA VAL A 153 -26.97 16.18 -14.70
C VAL A 153 -26.51 17.33 -15.58
N VAL A 154 -27.41 17.86 -16.41
CA VAL A 154 -27.13 18.98 -17.31
C VAL A 154 -27.82 20.24 -16.81
N ASN A 155 -27.04 21.29 -16.55
CA ASN A 155 -27.49 22.57 -16.01
C ASN A 155 -27.45 23.69 -17.07
N GLU A 156 -28.04 24.84 -16.74
CA GLU A 156 -27.99 26.05 -17.59
C GLU A 156 -26.73 26.90 -17.32
N GLU A 157 -26.25 26.92 -16.08
CA GLU A 157 -25.08 27.71 -15.68
C GLU A 157 -23.78 27.04 -16.16
N PRO A 158 -22.84 27.82 -16.76
CA PRO A 158 -21.56 27.31 -17.24
C PRO A 158 -20.67 26.78 -16.09
N SER A 159 -19.84 25.79 -16.39
CA SER A 159 -18.95 25.18 -15.40
C SER A 159 -17.90 26.20 -14.90
N MET A 160 -17.56 26.13 -13.61
CA MET A 160 -16.47 26.94 -13.06
C MET A 160 -15.12 26.36 -13.48
N PHE A 161 -14.25 27.20 -14.02
CA PHE A 161 -12.87 26.85 -14.28
C PHE A 161 -11.99 27.32 -13.13
N TYR A 162 -10.87 26.61 -12.92
CA TYR A 162 -9.88 26.99 -11.92
C TYR A 162 -9.49 28.46 -12.08
N PRO A 163 -9.71 29.33 -11.08
CA PRO A 163 -9.45 30.74 -11.19
C PRO A 163 -7.94 30.97 -11.21
N GLY A 164 -7.50 31.93 -12.03
CA GLY A 164 -6.09 32.27 -12.01
C GLY A 164 -5.68 33.00 -10.73
N HIS A 165 -4.52 32.66 -10.19
CA HIS A 165 -3.95 33.31 -9.02
C HIS A 165 -2.93 34.39 -9.42
N PRO A 166 -2.98 35.59 -8.80
CA PRO A 166 -1.98 36.60 -9.05
C PRO A 166 -0.60 36.12 -8.62
N LEU A 167 0.45 36.61 -9.30
CA LEU A 167 1.84 36.39 -8.89
C LEU A 167 2.09 36.97 -7.49
N PRO A 168 3.04 36.40 -6.71
CA PRO A 168 3.30 36.88 -5.36
C PRO A 168 3.94 38.26 -5.38
N ALA A 169 3.61 39.09 -4.39
CA ALA A 169 4.24 40.40 -4.19
C ALA A 169 5.46 40.34 -3.24
N GLU A 170 5.71 39.18 -2.63
CA GLU A 170 6.81 38.92 -1.70
C GLU A 170 7.54 37.62 -2.05
N TYR A 171 8.65 37.34 -1.39
CA TYR A 171 9.41 36.10 -1.62
C TYR A 171 8.56 34.87 -1.30
N TRP A 172 8.62 33.86 -2.17
CA TRP A 172 8.03 32.54 -1.95
C TRP A 172 9.14 31.49 -1.74
N CYS A 173 8.78 30.36 -1.14
CA CYS A 173 9.63 29.18 -1.04
C CYS A 173 9.10 28.05 -1.93
N ARG A 174 9.97 27.10 -2.29
CA ARG A 174 9.58 25.87 -2.98
C ARG A 174 9.37 24.74 -1.94
N PRO A 175 8.50 23.74 -2.21
CA PRO A 175 7.66 23.61 -3.41
C PRO A 175 6.59 24.70 -3.49
N ILE A 176 6.39 25.24 -4.70
CA ILE A 176 5.24 26.10 -4.99
C ILE A 176 4.04 25.16 -5.04
N ASP A 177 2.95 25.53 -4.37
CA ASP A 177 1.71 24.76 -4.45
C ASP A 177 1.29 24.62 -5.93
N PRO A 178 1.13 23.40 -6.47
CA PRO A 178 0.79 23.19 -7.88
C PRO A 178 -0.54 23.84 -8.30
N GLN A 179 -1.36 24.22 -7.33
CA GLN A 179 -2.57 25.02 -7.53
C GLN A 179 -2.29 26.43 -8.10
N LEU A 180 -1.10 27.00 -7.87
CA LEU A 180 -0.73 28.32 -8.38
C LEU A 180 -0.25 28.25 -9.84
N ARG A 181 -1.11 27.77 -10.74
CA ARG A 181 -0.78 27.42 -12.14
C ARG A 181 -0.18 28.59 -12.92
N GLU A 182 -0.65 29.80 -12.68
CA GLU A 182 -0.18 31.02 -13.32
C GLU A 182 1.27 31.31 -12.97
N TRP A 183 1.75 30.83 -11.82
CA TRP A 183 3.14 30.98 -11.40
C TRP A 183 4.08 30.09 -12.19
N ALA A 184 3.54 29.19 -13.04
CA ALA A 184 4.32 28.45 -14.03
C ALA A 184 5.14 29.38 -14.93
N THR A 185 4.78 30.66 -15.07
CA THR A 185 5.56 31.66 -15.82
C THR A 185 6.82 32.15 -15.10
N ILE A 186 6.95 31.93 -13.78
CA ILE A 186 8.10 32.36 -12.95
C ILE A 186 8.76 31.20 -12.19
N SER A 187 8.29 29.97 -12.37
CA SER A 187 8.75 28.78 -11.64
C SER A 187 9.60 27.81 -12.47
N GLY A 188 10.08 28.24 -13.64
CA GLY A 188 10.85 27.42 -14.57
C GLY A 188 12.06 26.74 -13.92
N ASN A 189 12.20 25.44 -14.15
CA ASN A 189 13.36 24.67 -13.68
C ASN A 189 14.53 24.81 -14.66
N TRP A 190 15.75 24.87 -14.13
CA TRP A 190 16.98 24.87 -14.91
C TRP A 190 17.69 23.53 -14.74
N LEU A 191 17.19 22.52 -15.45
CA LEU A 191 17.70 21.15 -15.35
C LEU A 191 19.09 20.99 -16.01
N ALA A 192 19.38 21.82 -17.00
CA ALA A 192 20.66 22.03 -17.67
C ALA A 192 20.64 23.41 -18.36
N ARG A 193 21.75 23.87 -18.94
CA ARG A 193 21.75 25.11 -19.73
C ARG A 193 20.86 24.93 -20.97
N PRO A 194 19.76 25.70 -21.12
CA PRO A 194 18.86 25.54 -22.26
C PRO A 194 19.54 25.99 -23.56
N ASP A 195 19.05 25.50 -24.70
CA ASP A 195 19.52 25.94 -26.03
C ASP A 195 19.43 27.48 -26.13
N ASN A 196 20.49 28.10 -26.65
CA ASN A 196 20.68 29.56 -26.65
C ASN A 196 20.64 30.24 -25.25
N SER A 197 20.74 29.49 -24.15
CA SER A 197 20.57 30.00 -22.78
C SER A 197 19.21 30.68 -22.53
N LEU A 198 18.20 30.34 -23.33
CA LEU A 198 16.85 30.87 -23.16
C LEU A 198 16.11 30.09 -22.07
N ALA A 199 16.00 30.70 -20.89
CA ALA A 199 15.28 30.13 -19.77
C ALA A 199 13.83 30.65 -19.72
N LEU A 200 12.95 29.98 -20.46
CA LEU A 200 11.51 30.25 -20.42
C LEU A 200 10.95 30.01 -19.00
N TYR A 201 9.80 30.62 -18.71
CA TYR A 201 9.11 30.45 -17.43
C TYR A 201 9.88 31.06 -16.24
N ASN A 202 10.61 32.17 -16.47
CA ASN A 202 11.31 32.95 -15.45
C ASN A 202 11.05 34.46 -15.67
N ASP A 203 9.79 34.83 -15.86
CA ASP A 203 9.39 36.16 -16.32
C ASP A 203 9.80 37.29 -15.35
N ASP A 204 9.98 36.99 -14.06
CA ASP A 204 10.49 37.88 -13.00
C ASP A 204 11.87 37.43 -12.48
N ALA A 205 12.76 37.01 -13.39
CA ALA A 205 14.10 36.58 -13.02
C ALA A 205 14.82 37.66 -12.17
N PRO A 206 15.47 37.27 -11.05
CA PRO A 206 16.11 38.22 -10.16
C PRO A 206 17.14 39.08 -10.90
N GLU A 207 17.06 40.40 -10.72
CA GLU A 207 18.14 41.31 -11.13
C GLU A 207 19.44 41.08 -10.32
N THR A 208 19.39 40.25 -9.25
CA THR A 208 20.53 39.88 -8.39
C THR A 208 20.39 38.44 -7.82
N ALA A 209 21.50 37.71 -7.61
CA ALA A 209 21.48 36.30 -7.17
C ALA A 209 21.17 36.10 -5.66
N HIS A 210 20.26 35.18 -5.28
CA HIS A 210 19.91 34.83 -3.88
C HIS A 210 19.67 33.32 -3.67
N VAL A 211 19.97 32.78 -2.46
CA VAL A 211 19.30 31.60 -1.82
C VAL A 211 19.43 31.64 -0.27
N LEU A 212 18.39 31.19 0.46
CA LEU A 212 18.33 31.03 1.92
C LEU A 212 17.91 29.59 2.30
N TRP A 213 18.68 28.88 3.14
CA TRP A 213 18.33 27.56 3.71
C TRP A 213 18.62 27.51 5.21
N ALA A 214 17.74 26.90 6.02
CA ALA A 214 17.91 26.80 7.49
C ALA A 214 18.69 25.55 7.95
N LYS A 215 18.67 24.45 7.18
CA LYS A 215 19.58 23.29 7.37
C LYS A 215 19.63 22.44 6.11
N GLU A 216 20.82 22.32 5.53
CA GLU A 216 21.04 21.61 4.27
C GLU A 216 21.00 20.08 4.50
N LEU A 217 20.25 19.37 3.66
CA LEU A 217 20.16 17.91 3.68
C LEU A 217 21.24 17.25 2.79
N THR A 218 21.54 17.89 1.66
CA THR A 218 22.58 17.50 0.70
C THR A 218 23.08 18.75 -0.04
N THR A 219 24.16 18.63 -0.81
CA THR A 219 24.62 19.68 -1.73
C THR A 219 23.55 19.94 -2.79
N GLY A 220 23.13 21.19 -2.92
CA GLY A 220 22.21 21.65 -3.96
C GLY A 220 22.76 22.90 -4.64
N GLY A 221 22.16 23.30 -5.76
CA GLY A 221 22.58 24.50 -6.50
C GLY A 221 23.73 24.28 -7.47
N LEU A 222 24.23 25.37 -8.09
CA LEU A 222 25.23 25.35 -9.15
C LEU A 222 26.64 25.00 -8.64
N ALA A 223 27.35 24.10 -9.32
CA ALA A 223 28.72 23.68 -8.99
C ALA A 223 29.80 24.75 -9.29
N GLY A 224 29.42 25.83 -9.99
CA GLY A 224 30.29 26.95 -10.38
C GLY A 224 31.22 26.63 -11.56
N GLY A 225 31.46 27.59 -12.45
CA GLY A 225 32.29 27.41 -13.64
C GLY A 225 31.62 26.57 -14.75
N LEU A 226 32.42 26.16 -15.73
CA LEU A 226 31.97 25.38 -16.88
C LEU A 226 32.76 24.06 -16.93
N TRP A 227 32.08 22.93 -17.07
CA TRP A 227 32.68 21.61 -16.95
C TRP A 227 32.44 20.75 -18.20
N GLY A 228 33.32 19.77 -18.43
CA GLY A 228 33.31 18.92 -19.63
C GLY A 228 33.91 19.58 -20.87
N ALA A 229 34.04 18.80 -21.96
CA ALA A 229 34.55 19.30 -23.24
C ALA A 229 33.69 20.44 -23.82
N ASP A 230 32.38 20.38 -23.52
CA ASP A 230 31.38 21.32 -24.03
C ASP A 230 31.14 22.52 -23.10
N GLN A 231 31.90 22.63 -22.00
CA GLN A 231 31.90 23.78 -21.09
C GLN A 231 30.48 24.18 -20.63
N VAL A 232 29.77 23.25 -19.99
CA VAL A 232 28.39 23.46 -19.52
C VAL A 232 28.33 23.78 -18.01
N PRO A 233 27.42 24.68 -17.58
CA PRO A 233 27.07 24.86 -16.17
C PRO A 233 26.36 23.61 -15.65
N THR A 234 26.80 23.11 -14.50
CA THR A 234 26.25 21.91 -13.86
C THR A 234 25.69 22.25 -12.48
N SER A 235 24.58 21.61 -12.11
CA SER A 235 24.02 21.64 -10.75
C SER A 235 24.47 20.40 -9.97
N SER A 236 24.38 20.50 -8.64
CA SER A 236 24.56 19.36 -7.74
C SER A 236 23.33 18.44 -7.80
N GLU A 237 23.56 17.13 -7.71
CA GLU A 237 22.52 16.09 -7.69
C GLU A 237 21.54 16.27 -6.53
N THR A 238 20.23 16.19 -6.79
CA THR A 238 19.16 16.49 -5.82
C THR A 238 18.36 15.27 -5.38
N GLY A 239 18.53 14.13 -6.07
CA GLY A 239 17.97 12.84 -5.72
C GLY A 239 16.65 12.47 -6.38
N ASP A 240 16.13 13.31 -7.28
CA ASP A 240 14.84 13.04 -7.93
C ASP A 240 14.90 11.90 -8.98
N ALA A 241 13.74 11.32 -9.26
CA ALA A 241 13.39 10.09 -9.97
C ALA A 241 13.76 8.76 -9.28
N TYR A 242 14.91 8.62 -8.60
CA TYR A 242 15.33 7.29 -8.08
C TYR A 242 16.15 7.28 -6.77
N GLU A 243 16.49 8.45 -6.21
CA GLU A 243 17.45 8.59 -5.10
C GLU A 243 16.96 9.49 -3.95
N GLY A 244 15.68 9.38 -3.54
CA GLY A 244 15.07 10.25 -2.54
C GLY A 244 15.90 10.39 -1.25
N LYS A 245 16.19 11.63 -0.83
CA LYS A 245 17.26 11.96 0.15
C LYS A 245 16.82 11.98 1.63
N PHE A 246 15.66 11.41 1.98
CA PHE A 246 15.15 11.35 3.37
C PHE A 246 14.38 10.05 3.72
N PRO A 247 14.90 8.85 3.42
CA PRO A 247 14.22 7.60 3.75
C PRO A 247 14.31 7.29 5.25
N ASN A 248 13.30 6.60 5.81
CA ASN A 248 13.26 6.07 7.18
C ASN A 248 13.51 7.11 8.29
N SER A 249 12.43 7.54 8.96
CA SER A 249 12.47 8.44 10.10
C SER A 249 11.70 7.88 11.31
N VAL A 250 12.15 8.23 12.51
CA VAL A 250 11.56 7.83 13.78
C VAL A 250 11.58 9.03 14.71
N ILE A 251 10.49 9.25 15.45
CA ILE A 251 10.46 10.26 16.52
C ILE A 251 10.40 9.54 17.86
N LEU A 252 11.35 9.82 18.75
CA LEU A 252 11.36 9.34 20.13
C LEU A 252 11.77 10.49 21.05
N ASN A 253 11.07 10.67 22.17
CA ASN A 253 11.40 11.66 23.20
C ASN A 253 11.59 13.09 22.66
N GLY A 254 10.82 13.50 21.65
CA GLY A 254 10.93 14.83 21.03
C GLY A 254 12.13 15.02 20.09
N ILE A 255 12.83 13.94 19.73
CA ILE A 255 13.97 13.93 18.83
C ILE A 255 13.59 13.16 17.56
N LEU A 256 13.82 13.78 16.40
CA LEU A 256 13.71 13.15 15.09
C LEU A 256 15.02 12.46 14.75
N TYR A 257 14.95 11.15 14.55
CA TYR A 257 16.02 10.32 14.01
C TYR A 257 15.71 10.05 12.55
N TYR A 258 16.64 10.29 11.65
CA TYR A 258 16.50 9.97 10.23
C TYR A 258 17.79 9.40 9.65
N GLN A 259 17.64 8.67 8.56
CA GLN A 259 18.77 8.07 7.85
C GLN A 259 19.43 9.09 6.91
N ARG A 260 20.74 9.31 7.06
CA ARG A 260 21.59 9.94 6.05
C ARG A 260 21.92 8.92 4.97
N THR A 261 20.96 8.64 4.10
CA THR A 261 21.18 7.99 2.81
C THR A 261 20.16 8.53 1.82
N ASP A 262 20.38 8.27 0.54
CA ASP A 262 19.29 8.19 -0.43
C ASP A 262 18.64 6.80 -0.44
N THR A 263 17.58 6.66 -1.23
CA THR A 263 16.95 5.37 -1.55
C THR A 263 17.88 4.37 -2.25
N ARG A 264 19.08 4.76 -2.72
CA ARG A 264 20.09 3.86 -3.30
C ARG A 264 21.06 3.27 -2.28
N ARG A 265 20.89 3.59 -1.00
CA ARG A 265 21.68 3.05 0.12
C ARG A 265 23.16 3.39 -0.04
N GLU A 266 23.50 4.63 0.29
CA GLU A 266 24.88 5.10 0.46
C GLU A 266 25.74 4.04 1.18
N MET A 267 26.96 3.80 0.70
CA MET A 267 27.86 2.79 1.28
C MET A 267 28.32 3.11 2.72
N ALA A 268 28.04 4.33 3.20
CA ALA A 268 28.29 4.80 4.55
C ALA A 268 26.99 5.33 5.19
N PRO A 269 26.00 4.46 5.46
CA PRO A 269 24.74 4.87 6.05
C PRO A 269 24.97 5.52 7.42
N ALA A 270 24.29 6.61 7.76
CA ALA A 270 24.37 7.17 9.11
C ALA A 270 23.00 7.53 9.69
N ILE A 271 22.87 7.48 11.02
CA ILE A 271 21.69 8.01 11.72
C ILE A 271 22.00 9.44 12.16
N ILE A 272 21.14 10.38 11.80
CA ILE A 272 21.17 11.76 12.27
C ILE A 272 20.01 11.96 13.23
N ALA A 273 20.27 12.57 14.39
CA ALA A 273 19.23 12.97 15.33
C ALA A 273 19.14 14.50 15.42
N VAL A 274 17.93 15.03 15.38
CA VAL A 274 17.62 16.46 15.44
C VAL A 274 16.57 16.71 16.50
N ASN A 275 16.82 17.66 17.40
CA ASN A 275 15.80 18.09 18.36
C ASN A 275 14.68 18.82 17.60
N LEU A 276 13.44 18.33 17.71
CA LEU A 276 12.30 18.89 16.98
C LEU A 276 11.95 20.32 17.42
N HIS A 277 12.32 20.73 18.64
CA HIS A 277 12.05 22.07 19.15
C HIS A 277 13.10 23.10 18.73
N THR A 278 14.37 22.70 18.54
CA THR A 278 15.47 23.65 18.27
C THR A 278 16.06 23.52 16.87
N GLY A 279 15.83 22.41 16.16
CA GLY A 279 16.46 22.13 14.87
C GLY A 279 17.95 21.76 14.96
N GLU A 280 18.54 21.78 16.16
CA GLU A 280 19.94 21.46 16.38
C GLU A 280 20.18 19.96 16.21
N GLN A 281 21.30 19.63 15.54
CA GLN A 281 21.73 18.24 15.45
C GLN A 281 22.24 17.80 16.82
N TRP A 282 21.62 16.76 17.36
CA TRP A 282 21.98 16.18 18.64
C TRP A 282 22.98 15.03 18.50
N LEU A 283 22.87 14.25 17.42
CA LEU A 283 23.66 13.03 17.24
C LEU A 283 23.93 12.71 15.77
N PHE A 284 25.11 12.16 15.50
CA PHE A 284 25.52 11.61 14.22
C PHE A 284 26.17 10.24 14.45
N ARG A 285 25.58 9.18 13.90
CA ARG A 285 26.09 7.81 14.04
C ARG A 285 26.41 7.20 12.69
N ASN A 286 27.71 7.11 12.39
CA ASN A 286 28.22 6.59 11.12
C ASN A 286 28.01 5.07 10.97
N ASN A 287 28.04 4.59 9.73
CA ASN A 287 27.91 3.19 9.32
C ASN A 287 26.76 2.42 10.00
N THR A 288 25.61 3.06 10.18
CA THR A 288 24.42 2.52 10.84
C THR A 288 23.15 2.85 10.06
N VAL A 289 22.26 1.88 9.92
CA VAL A 289 20.94 2.04 9.29
C VAL A 289 19.87 2.16 10.36
N LEU A 290 18.94 3.11 10.20
CA LEU A 290 17.73 3.21 11.00
C LEU A 290 16.65 2.30 10.41
N SER A 291 16.17 1.34 11.20
CA SER A 291 15.07 0.44 10.81
C SER A 291 13.77 0.74 11.53
N PHE A 292 13.80 0.94 12.86
CA PHE A 292 12.63 1.33 13.67
C PHE A 292 13.06 1.77 15.08
N GLY A 293 12.13 2.37 15.83
CA GLY A 293 12.28 2.70 17.25
C GLY A 293 11.55 1.72 18.18
N GLN A 294 11.90 1.71 19.47
CA GLN A 294 11.24 0.93 20.51
C GLN A 294 11.18 1.73 21.82
N VAL A 295 10.04 1.66 22.49
CA VAL A 295 9.87 2.03 23.90
C VAL A 295 9.53 0.73 24.63
N PHE A 296 10.40 0.30 25.55
CA PHE A 296 10.33 -0.98 26.22
C PHE A 296 10.27 -0.80 27.73
N TRP A 297 9.16 -1.16 28.34
CA TRP A 297 9.01 -1.20 29.79
C TRP A 297 9.42 -2.57 30.32
N PHE A 298 10.36 -2.58 31.27
CA PHE A 298 10.78 -3.80 31.94
C PHE A 298 10.41 -3.69 33.42
N ASP A 299 9.36 -4.43 33.80
CA ASP A 299 8.90 -4.56 35.19
C ASP A 299 9.27 -5.96 35.71
N SER A 300 10.02 -5.99 36.81
CA SER A 300 10.49 -7.22 37.44
C SER A 300 10.75 -6.99 38.92
N TYR A 301 10.90 -8.09 39.67
CA TYR A 301 11.18 -8.05 41.11
C TYR A 301 12.47 -7.31 41.51
N ASN A 302 13.41 -7.08 40.57
CA ASN A 302 14.70 -6.43 40.86
C ASN A 302 14.89 -5.10 40.12
N TYR A 303 14.09 -4.80 39.09
CA TYR A 303 14.17 -3.56 38.34
C TYR A 303 12.84 -3.23 37.68
N ASP A 304 12.44 -1.96 37.76
CA ASP A 304 11.29 -1.38 37.08
C ASP A 304 11.75 -0.12 36.32
N GLY A 305 11.59 -0.10 35.00
CA GLY A 305 11.98 1.06 34.20
C GLY A 305 11.69 0.95 32.71
N VAL A 306 11.61 2.13 32.06
CA VAL A 306 11.40 2.25 30.61
C VAL A 306 12.74 2.49 29.91
N PHE A 307 13.03 1.67 28.93
CA PHE A 307 14.16 1.77 28.04
C PHE A 307 13.71 2.19 26.65
N THR A 308 14.45 3.08 26.00
CA THR A 308 14.19 3.46 24.61
C THR A 308 15.37 3.01 23.74
N TYR A 309 15.07 2.52 22.54
CA TYR A 309 16.09 2.06 21.59
C TYR A 309 15.75 2.51 20.17
N ILE A 310 16.79 2.77 19.38
CA ILE A 310 16.71 2.76 17.92
C ILE A 310 17.39 1.49 17.40
N TRP A 311 16.76 0.81 16.44
CA TRP A 311 17.21 -0.48 15.93
C TRP A 311 17.75 -0.35 14.50
N SER A 312 18.88 -1.02 14.27
CA SER A 312 19.41 -1.33 12.93
C SER A 312 19.24 -2.82 12.66
N VAL A 313 18.55 -3.16 11.58
CA VAL A 313 18.31 -4.56 11.17
C VAL A 313 19.03 -4.85 9.86
N SER A 314 19.85 -5.90 9.88
CA SER A 314 20.50 -6.45 8.68
C SER A 314 20.30 -7.97 8.66
N GLY A 315 19.49 -8.44 7.70
CA GLY A 315 19.04 -9.83 7.66
C GLY A 315 18.33 -10.23 8.96
N SER A 316 18.84 -11.26 9.64
CA SER A 316 18.35 -11.75 10.94
C SER A 316 19.09 -11.15 12.14
N THR A 317 19.89 -10.09 11.94
CA THR A 317 20.65 -9.44 13.00
C THR A 317 20.05 -8.09 13.35
N TYR A 318 19.63 -7.95 14.60
CA TYR A 318 18.99 -6.77 15.17
C TYR A 318 19.96 -6.13 16.15
N THR A 319 20.40 -4.89 15.90
CA THR A 319 21.31 -4.16 16.79
C THR A 319 20.62 -2.96 17.39
N ALA A 320 20.59 -2.88 18.72
CA ALA A 320 19.96 -1.79 19.45
C ALA A 320 20.98 -0.72 19.82
N TYR A 321 20.62 0.54 19.62
CA TYR A 321 21.40 1.69 20.07
C TYR A 321 20.58 2.53 21.04
N ASP A 322 21.28 3.09 22.01
CA ASP A 322 20.72 4.06 22.93
C ASP A 322 20.44 5.38 22.17
N PRO A 323 19.21 5.91 22.21
CA PRO A 323 18.81 7.05 21.40
C PRO A 323 19.42 8.38 21.88
N PHE A 324 19.96 8.43 23.11
CA PHE A 324 20.55 9.64 23.67
C PHE A 324 22.05 9.76 23.35
N THR A 325 22.79 8.67 23.52
CA THR A 325 24.25 8.57 23.35
C THR A 325 24.65 8.01 21.99
N GLY A 326 23.73 7.32 21.31
CA GLY A 326 24.00 6.55 20.10
C GLY A 326 24.72 5.25 20.34
N ASN A 327 25.18 4.93 21.55
CA ASN A 327 26.02 3.76 21.79
C ASN A 327 25.24 2.46 21.61
N GLN A 328 25.92 1.45 21.06
CA GLN A 328 25.34 0.12 20.95
C GLN A 328 25.06 -0.42 22.35
N GLN A 329 23.80 -0.79 22.58
CA GLN A 329 23.39 -1.38 23.83
C GLN A 329 23.40 -2.89 23.73
N MET A 330 22.88 -3.49 22.67
CA MET A 330 22.81 -4.95 22.55
C MET A 330 22.66 -5.38 21.09
N GLN A 331 22.80 -6.68 20.84
CA GLN A 331 22.55 -7.27 19.54
C GLN A 331 21.86 -8.63 19.68
N PHE A 332 20.87 -8.89 18.83
CA PHE A 332 20.28 -10.21 18.64
C PHE A 332 20.65 -10.73 17.26
N THR A 333 21.31 -11.88 17.19
CA THR A 333 21.59 -12.59 15.93
C THR A 333 20.53 -13.66 15.70
N ASN A 334 20.44 -14.21 14.48
CA ASN A 334 19.52 -15.31 14.15
C ASN A 334 18.06 -15.08 14.59
N VAL A 335 17.60 -13.84 14.58
CA VAL A 335 16.21 -13.51 14.87
C VAL A 335 15.33 -14.15 13.78
N PRO A 336 14.31 -14.94 14.15
CA PRO A 336 13.49 -15.66 13.18
C PRO A 336 12.67 -14.69 12.32
N SER A 337 12.27 -15.16 11.13
CA SER A 337 11.29 -14.47 10.29
C SER A 337 9.88 -14.89 10.68
N GLY A 338 8.94 -13.94 10.63
CA GLY A 338 7.54 -14.14 10.99
C GLY A 338 6.81 -12.82 11.06
N VAL A 339 5.63 -12.82 11.68
CA VAL A 339 4.85 -11.59 11.90
C VAL A 339 5.33 -10.90 13.17
N ARG A 340 5.99 -9.75 13.00
CA ARG A 340 6.48 -8.92 14.10
C ARG A 340 5.35 -8.05 14.64
N THR A 341 5.16 -8.07 15.95
CA THR A 341 4.32 -7.12 16.70
C THR A 341 5.08 -6.60 17.92
N PHE A 342 4.51 -5.63 18.62
CA PHE A 342 4.98 -5.21 19.93
C PHE A 342 4.04 -5.74 21.00
N GLY A 343 4.60 -6.30 22.06
CA GLY A 343 3.84 -6.71 23.24
C GLY A 343 3.38 -5.51 24.07
N PRO A 344 2.56 -5.73 25.12
CA PRO A 344 2.01 -4.67 25.96
C PRO A 344 3.07 -3.82 26.66
N ASN A 345 4.27 -4.37 26.91
CA ASN A 345 5.39 -3.64 27.51
C ASN A 345 6.39 -3.17 26.45
N GLY A 346 6.04 -3.25 25.17
CA GLY A 346 6.89 -2.81 24.05
C GLY A 346 7.99 -3.79 23.67
N GLU A 347 7.97 -5.02 24.17
CA GLU A 347 8.83 -6.11 23.70
C GLU A 347 8.57 -6.43 22.22
N ILE A 348 9.61 -6.80 21.48
CA ILE A 348 9.47 -7.27 20.11
C ILE A 348 9.04 -8.73 20.16
N LEU A 349 7.87 -9.01 19.59
CA LEU A 349 7.30 -10.34 19.49
C LEU A 349 7.26 -10.77 18.03
N ILE A 350 7.65 -12.01 17.74
CA ILE A 350 7.56 -12.57 16.37
C ILE A 350 6.79 -13.89 16.43
N TYR A 351 5.62 -13.89 15.79
CA TYR A 351 4.80 -15.09 15.60
C TYR A 351 5.27 -15.84 14.36
N ILE A 352 5.57 -17.12 14.55
CA ILE A 352 6.08 -18.01 13.51
C ILE A 352 5.10 -19.16 13.39
N ILE A 353 4.59 -19.39 12.18
CA ILE A 353 3.66 -20.48 11.91
C ILE A 353 4.22 -21.32 10.77
N ASP A 354 4.34 -22.62 11.02
CA ASP A 354 4.69 -23.62 10.02
C ASP A 354 3.47 -24.52 9.78
N TYR A 355 2.74 -24.23 8.70
CA TYR A 355 1.52 -24.96 8.33
C TYR A 355 1.81 -26.42 7.93
N ASN A 356 3.00 -26.69 7.39
CA ASN A 356 3.37 -28.02 6.90
C ASN A 356 3.79 -28.92 8.05
N ASN A 357 4.65 -28.42 8.94
CA ASN A 357 5.10 -29.15 10.12
C ASN A 357 4.14 -29.02 11.31
N ARG A 358 3.07 -28.22 11.16
CA ARG A 358 1.98 -28.05 12.12
C ARG A 358 2.46 -27.56 13.48
N TRP A 359 3.25 -26.49 13.50
CA TRP A 359 3.60 -25.84 14.75
C TRP A 359 3.51 -24.31 14.64
N MET A 360 3.37 -23.67 15.80
CA MET A 360 3.43 -22.23 15.97
C MET A 360 4.30 -21.91 17.17
N ALA A 361 5.11 -20.86 17.07
CA ALA A 361 5.94 -20.39 18.18
C ALA A 361 5.89 -18.86 18.30
N LEU A 362 6.16 -18.39 19.51
CA LEU A 362 6.33 -16.97 19.82
C LEU A 362 7.77 -16.72 20.23
N TRP A 363 8.51 -16.03 19.37
CA TRP A 363 9.81 -15.47 19.72
C TRP A 363 9.60 -14.15 20.47
N ASN A 364 10.37 -13.93 21.54
CA ASN A 364 10.21 -12.80 22.45
C ASN A 364 11.58 -12.15 22.73
N SER A 365 11.70 -10.86 22.46
CA SER A 365 12.96 -10.13 22.66
C SER A 365 13.40 -10.07 24.12
N THR A 366 12.46 -10.05 25.06
CA THR A 366 12.77 -10.01 26.50
C THR A 366 13.43 -11.33 26.91
N ASP A 367 12.84 -12.45 26.49
CA ASP A 367 13.39 -13.78 26.72
C ASP A 367 14.78 -13.95 26.05
N CYS A 368 14.93 -13.45 24.82
CA CYS A 368 16.21 -13.42 24.10
C CYS A 368 17.27 -12.58 24.83
N GLY A 369 16.92 -11.39 25.31
CA GLY A 369 17.84 -10.53 26.06
C GLY A 369 18.24 -11.12 27.40
N LEU A 370 17.34 -11.86 28.05
CA LEU A 370 17.59 -12.54 29.33
C LEU A 370 18.21 -13.95 29.19
N GLN A 371 18.49 -14.43 27.98
CA GLN A 371 18.94 -15.80 27.76
C GLN A 371 20.23 -16.18 28.51
N HIS A 372 21.04 -15.18 28.87
CA HIS A 372 22.31 -15.35 29.58
C HIS A 372 22.17 -15.24 31.12
N ALA A 373 21.01 -14.83 31.63
CA ALA A 373 20.75 -14.83 33.06
C ALA A 373 20.34 -16.22 33.55
N VAL A 374 20.79 -16.56 34.75
CA VAL A 374 20.38 -17.79 35.44
C VAL A 374 19.01 -17.53 36.08
N ILE A 375 18.03 -18.38 35.78
CA ILE A 375 16.68 -18.25 36.34
C ILE A 375 16.77 -18.41 37.87
N GLY A 376 16.12 -17.51 38.61
CA GLY A 376 16.11 -17.50 40.07
C GLY A 376 17.26 -16.72 40.71
N THR A 377 18.16 -16.11 39.92
CA THR A 377 19.15 -15.14 40.44
C THR A 377 18.68 -13.70 40.18
N PRO A 378 19.17 -12.69 40.94
CA PRO A 378 18.81 -11.29 40.70
C PRO A 378 19.02 -10.79 39.27
N ASP A 379 19.97 -11.38 38.52
CA ASP A 379 20.25 -11.03 37.13
C ASP A 379 19.05 -11.25 36.20
N TYR A 380 18.19 -12.22 36.50
CA TYR A 380 16.99 -12.49 35.70
C TYR A 380 15.94 -11.36 35.82
N GLY A 381 16.01 -10.55 36.87
CA GLY A 381 15.24 -9.32 37.05
C GLY A 381 16.02 -8.04 36.71
N SER A 382 17.09 -8.10 35.93
CA SER A 382 17.93 -6.93 35.65
C SER A 382 18.26 -6.79 34.18
N TRP A 383 17.32 -6.19 33.41
CA TRP A 383 17.46 -6.03 31.96
C TRP A 383 18.79 -5.43 31.53
N GLY A 384 19.14 -4.24 32.04
CA GLY A 384 20.37 -3.56 31.64
C GLY A 384 21.65 -4.39 31.90
N ASN A 385 21.75 -5.06 33.05
CA ASN A 385 22.92 -5.88 33.40
C ASN A 385 23.03 -7.16 32.54
N THR A 386 21.89 -7.68 32.10
CA THR A 386 21.80 -8.98 31.44
C THR A 386 21.81 -8.86 29.93
N ALA A 387 21.10 -7.88 29.36
CA ALA A 387 20.99 -7.71 27.91
C ALA A 387 22.06 -6.76 27.35
N HIS A 388 22.40 -5.68 28.06
CA HIS A 388 23.34 -4.69 27.51
C HIS A 388 24.76 -5.23 27.42
N ARG A 389 25.48 -4.74 26.41
CA ARG A 389 26.83 -5.13 26.01
C ARG A 389 26.97 -6.61 25.65
N ARG A 390 25.86 -7.28 25.34
CA ARG A 390 25.84 -8.69 24.95
C ARG A 390 25.30 -8.88 23.53
N ILE A 391 25.66 -10.02 22.99
CA ILE A 391 25.07 -10.59 21.78
C ILE A 391 24.25 -11.80 22.24
N SER A 392 22.96 -11.82 21.90
CA SER A 392 22.07 -12.95 22.14
C SER A 392 21.71 -13.65 20.84
N ASP A 393 21.48 -14.95 20.92
CA ASP A 393 21.15 -15.79 19.78
C ASP A 393 19.65 -16.02 19.75
N GLY A 394 18.98 -15.38 18.80
CA GLY A 394 17.54 -15.48 18.62
C GLY A 394 17.05 -16.90 18.29
N SER A 395 17.94 -17.80 17.85
CA SER A 395 17.61 -19.21 17.65
C SER A 395 17.64 -20.05 18.93
N ASN A 396 18.17 -19.49 20.03
CA ASN A 396 18.20 -20.17 21.32
C ASN A 396 16.77 -20.52 21.78
N PRO A 397 16.49 -21.76 22.22
CA PRO A 397 15.18 -22.12 22.74
C PRO A 397 14.67 -21.24 23.88
N ARG A 398 15.58 -20.62 24.66
CA ARG A 398 15.24 -19.64 25.70
C ARG A 398 14.65 -18.35 25.17
N SER A 399 14.78 -18.05 23.87
CA SER A 399 14.25 -16.85 23.22
C SER A 399 12.78 -17.01 22.79
N TYR A 400 12.19 -18.18 23.03
CA TYR A 400 10.81 -18.49 22.68
C TYR A 400 9.97 -18.64 23.94
N SER A 401 8.93 -17.82 24.07
CA SER A 401 8.01 -17.92 25.20
C SER A 401 7.20 -19.21 25.16
N TRP A 402 6.92 -19.74 23.96
CA TRP A 402 6.29 -21.04 23.75
C TRP A 402 6.49 -21.55 22.31
N ASN A 403 6.38 -22.87 22.16
CA ASN A 403 6.34 -23.59 20.88
C ASN A 403 5.31 -24.72 21.00
N VAL A 404 4.28 -24.70 20.16
CA VAL A 404 3.11 -25.56 20.28
C VAL A 404 2.72 -26.18 18.95
N THR A 405 2.13 -27.36 18.99
CA THR A 405 1.52 -28.00 17.82
C THR A 405 0.20 -27.30 17.48
N ILE A 406 -0.09 -27.14 16.19
CA ILE A 406 -1.35 -26.57 15.69
C ILE A 406 -2.15 -27.62 14.88
N PRO A 407 -3.45 -27.42 14.67
CA PRO A 407 -4.27 -28.32 13.86
C PRO A 407 -3.75 -28.50 12.43
N ALA A 408 -3.96 -29.68 11.86
CA ALA A 408 -3.65 -29.94 10.45
C ALA A 408 -4.64 -29.23 9.51
N GLY A 409 -4.20 -28.97 8.28
CA GLY A 409 -5.07 -28.53 7.19
C GLY A 409 -5.50 -27.07 7.28
N LEU A 410 -4.85 -26.25 8.10
CA LEU A 410 -4.99 -24.79 8.02
C LEU A 410 -4.42 -24.31 6.67
N GLN A 411 -5.17 -23.46 5.99
CA GLN A 411 -4.79 -22.88 4.70
C GLN A 411 -4.70 -21.36 4.86
N VAL A 412 -3.80 -20.73 4.11
CA VAL A 412 -3.62 -19.28 4.11
C VAL A 412 -3.45 -18.82 2.67
N SER A 413 -4.08 -17.69 2.33
CA SER A 413 -3.83 -16.98 1.07
C SER A 413 -2.71 -15.96 1.25
N THR A 414 -2.14 -15.51 0.13
CA THR A 414 -1.27 -14.34 0.09
C THR A 414 -1.97 -13.22 -0.65
N SER A 415 -1.75 -11.99 -0.21
CA SER A 415 -2.13 -10.77 -0.95
C SER A 415 -0.87 -9.93 -1.14
N PHE A 416 -0.61 -9.45 -2.36
CA PHE A 416 0.63 -8.73 -2.69
C PHE A 416 1.93 -9.42 -2.24
N ARG A 417 1.98 -10.75 -2.40
CA ARG A 417 3.14 -11.59 -2.00
C ARG A 417 3.42 -11.58 -0.48
N GLN A 418 2.48 -11.11 0.34
CA GLN A 418 2.57 -11.16 1.80
C GLN A 418 1.59 -12.20 2.37
N PRO A 419 2.02 -13.03 3.34
CA PRO A 419 1.11 -13.91 4.05
C PRO A 419 0.14 -13.10 4.92
N ILE A 420 -1.09 -13.61 5.06
CA ILE A 420 -2.14 -12.94 5.83
C ILE A 420 -2.17 -13.54 7.23
N LEU A 421 -1.84 -12.77 8.26
CA LEU A 421 -1.99 -13.18 9.66
C LEU A 421 -2.16 -11.93 10.54
N LYS A 422 -3.30 -11.86 11.22
CA LYS A 422 -3.58 -10.87 12.26
C LYS A 422 -3.24 -11.45 13.62
N VAL A 423 -2.47 -10.71 14.40
CA VAL A 423 -2.21 -11.02 15.82
C VAL A 423 -3.08 -10.11 16.68
N LEU A 424 -3.81 -10.71 17.62
CA LEU A 424 -4.60 -10.06 18.66
C LEU A 424 -4.04 -10.48 20.03
N PRO A 425 -4.41 -9.80 21.12
CA PRO A 425 -3.96 -10.16 22.46
C PRO A 425 -4.17 -11.62 22.86
N ASP A 426 -5.27 -12.25 22.43
CA ASP A 426 -5.71 -13.59 22.85
C ASP A 426 -5.69 -14.66 21.74
N ARG A 427 -5.43 -14.27 20.49
CA ARG A 427 -5.46 -15.17 19.33
C ARG A 427 -4.66 -14.67 18.15
N VAL A 428 -4.41 -15.57 17.21
CA VAL A 428 -4.06 -15.24 15.83
C VAL A 428 -5.20 -15.60 14.90
N VAL A 429 -5.42 -14.80 13.86
CA VAL A 429 -6.49 -14.99 12.86
C VAL A 429 -5.92 -14.86 11.46
N SER A 430 -6.39 -15.71 10.55
CA SER A 430 -5.99 -15.68 9.15
C SER A 430 -7.14 -16.11 8.27
N MET A 431 -6.96 -15.94 6.96
CA MET A 431 -7.90 -16.38 5.95
C MET A 431 -7.23 -17.04 4.76
N PHE A 432 -7.98 -17.93 4.14
CA PHE A 432 -7.78 -18.44 2.80
C PHE A 432 -8.99 -18.05 1.96
N PHE A 433 -8.77 -17.69 0.70
CA PHE A 433 -9.83 -17.33 -0.23
C PHE A 433 -9.49 -17.80 -1.64
N ASN A 434 -10.55 -18.11 -2.37
CA ASN A 434 -10.55 -18.32 -3.81
C ASN A 434 -11.92 -17.94 -4.38
N HIS A 435 -12.11 -18.15 -5.68
CA HIS A 435 -13.35 -17.82 -6.40
C HIS A 435 -14.63 -18.56 -5.95
N THR A 436 -14.53 -19.54 -5.04
CA THR A 436 -15.68 -20.35 -4.59
C THR A 436 -15.98 -20.21 -3.10
N HIS A 437 -14.99 -19.82 -2.29
CA HIS A 437 -15.16 -19.71 -0.85
C HIS A 437 -14.08 -18.88 -0.19
N VAL A 438 -14.43 -18.38 1.00
CA VAL A 438 -13.50 -17.82 1.97
C VAL A 438 -13.52 -18.72 3.20
N ARG A 439 -12.34 -19.07 3.71
CA ARG A 439 -12.14 -19.83 4.93
C ARG A 439 -11.41 -18.95 5.94
N VAL A 440 -12.00 -18.72 7.10
CA VAL A 440 -11.41 -17.92 8.18
C VAL A 440 -11.24 -18.78 9.41
N TRP A 441 -10.04 -18.77 9.98
CA TRP A 441 -9.69 -19.57 11.15
C TRP A 441 -8.92 -18.74 12.17
N GLY A 442 -8.99 -19.19 13.42
CA GLY A 442 -8.28 -18.55 14.53
C GLY A 442 -7.73 -19.58 15.51
N LEU A 443 -6.53 -19.31 16.03
CA LEU A 443 -5.87 -20.10 17.06
C LEU A 443 -5.66 -19.26 18.30
N SER A 444 -5.90 -19.83 19.48
CA SER A 444 -5.64 -19.15 20.75
C SER A 444 -4.15 -18.90 20.96
N THR A 445 -3.82 -17.77 21.59
CA THR A 445 -2.49 -17.45 22.12
C THR A 445 -2.50 -17.35 23.65
N GLU A 446 -3.64 -17.65 24.28
CA GLU A 446 -3.78 -17.60 25.73
C GLU A 446 -2.92 -18.67 26.43
N PRO A 447 -2.36 -18.37 27.62
CA PRO A 447 -1.62 -19.32 28.42
C PRO A 447 -2.36 -20.64 28.67
N GLY A 448 -1.76 -21.76 28.27
CA GLY A 448 -2.31 -23.11 28.42
C GLY A 448 -3.17 -23.58 27.24
N CYS A 449 -3.58 -22.66 26.36
CA CYS A 449 -4.41 -22.93 25.20
C CYS A 449 -3.72 -22.60 23.87
N GLN A 450 -2.44 -22.22 23.89
CA GLN A 450 -1.74 -21.77 22.69
C GLN A 450 -1.81 -22.82 21.57
N GLY A 451 -2.15 -22.37 20.37
CA GLY A 451 -2.29 -23.21 19.19
C GLY A 451 -3.59 -24.01 19.12
N GLN A 452 -4.44 -23.97 20.16
CA GLN A 452 -5.76 -24.59 20.10
C GLN A 452 -6.67 -23.82 19.13
N LYS A 453 -7.43 -24.56 18.34
CA LYS A 453 -8.38 -24.00 17.38
C LYS A 453 -9.54 -23.34 18.11
N LEU A 454 -9.74 -22.04 17.89
CA LEU A 454 -10.91 -21.32 18.36
C LEU A 454 -12.07 -21.47 17.38
N PHE A 455 -11.79 -21.27 16.09
CA PHE A 455 -12.75 -21.39 15.01
C PHE A 455 -12.06 -21.70 13.69
N ASP A 456 -12.83 -22.22 12.74
CA ASP A 456 -12.41 -22.55 11.38
C ASP A 456 -13.66 -22.74 10.54
N ASN A 457 -14.07 -21.68 9.84
CA ASN A 457 -15.33 -21.59 9.14
C ASN A 457 -15.11 -21.32 7.66
N ILE A 458 -15.93 -21.96 6.83
CA ILE A 458 -15.95 -21.78 5.39
C ILE A 458 -17.26 -21.11 5.02
N TRP A 459 -17.16 -19.99 4.31
CA TRP A 459 -18.28 -19.31 3.69
C TRP A 459 -18.18 -19.44 2.18
N ARG A 460 -19.31 -19.74 1.52
CA ARG A 460 -19.36 -19.89 0.06
C ARG A 460 -19.49 -18.52 -0.59
N ALA A 461 -18.60 -18.24 -1.53
CA ALA A 461 -18.63 -17.03 -2.31
C ALA A 461 -19.83 -17.01 -3.29
N PRO A 462 -20.34 -15.83 -3.68
CA PRO A 462 -21.30 -15.69 -4.76
C PRO A 462 -20.76 -16.31 -6.06
N SER A 463 -21.65 -16.83 -6.91
CA SER A 463 -21.23 -17.45 -8.18
C SER A 463 -20.54 -16.46 -9.12
N SER A 464 -20.84 -15.16 -9.00
CA SER A 464 -20.20 -14.07 -9.73
C SER A 464 -18.67 -14.08 -9.61
N TRP A 465 -18.12 -14.53 -8.49
CA TRP A 465 -16.68 -14.61 -8.30
C TRP A 465 -16.04 -15.61 -9.24
N ALA A 466 -16.63 -16.80 -9.36
CA ALA A 466 -16.16 -17.84 -10.27
C ALA A 466 -16.48 -17.52 -11.73
N GLU A 467 -17.67 -16.98 -12.01
CA GLU A 467 -18.10 -16.59 -13.35
C GLU A 467 -17.25 -15.46 -13.94
N GLY A 468 -16.88 -14.47 -13.12
CA GLY A 468 -16.05 -13.33 -13.53
C GLY A 468 -14.56 -13.55 -13.33
N TYR A 469 -14.18 -14.65 -12.69
CA TYR A 469 -12.82 -14.93 -12.25
C TYR A 469 -12.20 -13.72 -11.51
N VAL A 470 -12.94 -13.21 -10.53
CA VAL A 470 -12.70 -11.90 -9.90
C VAL A 470 -11.39 -11.84 -9.12
N THR A 471 -10.77 -10.67 -9.17
CA THR A 471 -9.59 -10.32 -8.41
C THR A 471 -9.93 -10.13 -6.94
N GLN A 472 -9.23 -10.85 -6.06
CA GLN A 472 -9.44 -10.88 -4.61
C GLN A 472 -8.22 -10.32 -3.90
N HIS A 473 -8.42 -9.28 -3.09
CA HIS A 473 -7.36 -8.69 -2.28
C HIS A 473 -7.70 -8.80 -0.80
N TYR A 474 -6.75 -9.23 0.01
CA TYR A 474 -6.88 -9.07 1.46
C TYR A 474 -7.00 -7.58 1.79
N GLY A 475 -8.04 -7.20 2.50
CA GLY A 475 -8.28 -5.83 2.91
C GLY A 475 -7.48 -5.48 4.17
N THR A 476 -8.13 -5.59 5.32
CA THR A 476 -7.53 -5.29 6.63
C THR A 476 -8.18 -6.11 7.74
N ALA A 477 -7.65 -6.00 8.96
CA ALA A 477 -8.22 -6.58 10.16
C ALA A 477 -8.21 -5.56 11.30
N SER A 478 -9.35 -5.43 11.98
CA SER A 478 -9.52 -4.54 13.12
C SER A 478 -8.61 -4.93 14.30
N ASN A 479 -8.39 -4.02 15.24
CA ASN A 479 -7.57 -4.25 16.45
C ASN A 479 -8.43 -4.67 17.66
N GLU A 480 -9.73 -4.47 17.56
CA GLU A 480 -10.75 -4.77 18.56
C GLU A 480 -10.96 -6.28 18.64
N VAL A 481 -10.72 -6.89 19.79
CA VAL A 481 -10.94 -8.33 20.01
C VAL A 481 -12.43 -8.67 19.97
N GLU A 482 -13.25 -7.85 20.64
CA GLU A 482 -14.70 -7.96 20.66
C GLU A 482 -15.33 -7.12 19.55
N GLY A 483 -16.24 -7.70 18.78
CA GLY A 483 -16.88 -7.07 17.63
C GLY A 483 -15.94 -6.84 16.45
N GLY A 484 -14.75 -7.45 16.46
CA GLY A 484 -13.74 -7.23 15.44
C GLY A 484 -14.02 -7.97 14.12
N PHE A 485 -13.43 -7.46 13.05
CA PHE A 485 -13.64 -7.95 11.69
C PHE A 485 -12.34 -8.03 10.89
N ILE A 486 -12.36 -8.88 9.86
CA ILE A 486 -11.31 -9.06 8.85
C ILE A 486 -11.94 -9.04 7.47
N THR A 487 -11.34 -8.33 6.51
CA THR A 487 -11.98 -8.03 5.23
C THR A 487 -11.28 -8.61 4.00
N LEU A 488 -12.08 -8.85 2.96
CA LEU A 488 -11.62 -9.18 1.62
C LEU A 488 -12.26 -8.19 0.63
N TRP A 489 -11.45 -7.59 -0.24
CA TRP A 489 -11.87 -6.71 -1.32
C TRP A 489 -12.02 -7.49 -2.63
N ILE A 490 -13.14 -7.27 -3.32
CA ILE A 490 -13.41 -7.83 -4.66
C ILE A 490 -13.43 -6.69 -5.67
N LYS A 491 -12.37 -6.61 -6.48
CA LYS A 491 -12.10 -5.48 -7.38
C LYS A 491 -13.24 -5.26 -8.38
N GLU A 492 -13.69 -6.30 -9.06
CA GLU A 492 -14.69 -6.19 -10.12
C GLU A 492 -16.11 -5.93 -9.60
N GLU A 493 -16.36 -6.21 -8.33
CA GLU A 493 -17.62 -5.86 -7.65
C GLU A 493 -17.53 -4.56 -6.87
N MET A 494 -16.31 -4.00 -6.71
CA MET A 494 -15.98 -2.85 -5.88
C MET A 494 -16.54 -2.95 -4.45
N LYS A 495 -16.45 -4.15 -3.85
CA LYS A 495 -17.06 -4.45 -2.54
C LYS A 495 -16.08 -5.04 -1.54
N HIS A 496 -16.26 -4.66 -0.28
CA HIS A 496 -15.63 -5.31 0.88
C HIS A 496 -16.56 -6.37 1.45
N TYR A 497 -16.00 -7.54 1.74
CA TYR A 497 -16.65 -8.63 2.46
C TYR A 497 -16.03 -8.77 3.84
N GLY A 498 -16.83 -8.62 4.88
CA GLY A 498 -16.41 -8.68 6.28
C GLY A 498 -16.66 -10.05 6.92
N PHE A 499 -15.70 -10.52 7.71
CA PHE A 499 -15.77 -11.75 8.48
C PHE A 499 -15.39 -11.48 9.94
N SER A 500 -16.05 -12.16 10.88
CA SER A 500 -15.79 -12.03 12.31
C SER A 500 -14.43 -12.61 12.68
N ILE A 501 -13.61 -11.87 13.44
CA ILE A 501 -12.36 -12.40 14.02
C ILE A 501 -12.59 -13.16 15.33
N GLU A 502 -13.84 -13.19 15.80
CA GLU A 502 -14.25 -13.97 16.97
C GLU A 502 -14.69 -15.39 16.59
N THR A 503 -15.34 -15.51 15.44
CA THR A 503 -16.02 -16.75 15.03
C THR A 503 -15.62 -17.23 13.64
N GLY A 504 -14.95 -16.41 12.81
CA GLY A 504 -14.65 -16.72 11.42
C GLY A 504 -15.86 -16.77 10.49
N LYS A 505 -17.05 -16.39 10.97
CA LYS A 505 -18.27 -16.36 10.17
C LYS A 505 -18.34 -15.09 9.33
N TYR A 506 -18.93 -15.19 8.15
CA TYR A 506 -19.32 -14.05 7.33
C TYR A 506 -20.25 -13.11 8.12
N LEU A 507 -20.02 -11.81 8.01
CA LEU A 507 -20.80 -10.76 8.66
C LEU A 507 -21.61 -9.96 7.64
N TRP A 508 -20.94 -9.39 6.64
CA TRP A 508 -21.53 -8.39 5.76
C TRP A 508 -20.78 -8.23 4.44
N THR A 509 -21.43 -7.57 3.49
CA THR A 509 -20.82 -7.00 2.28
C THR A 509 -21.18 -5.52 2.23
N THR A 510 -20.28 -4.68 1.73
CA THR A 510 -20.61 -3.27 1.48
C THR A 510 -21.44 -3.12 0.19
N GLU A 511 -22.01 -1.94 0.01
CA GLU A 511 -22.38 -1.46 -1.32
C GLU A 511 -21.14 -1.29 -2.20
N SER A 512 -21.36 -1.15 -3.51
CA SER A 512 -20.28 -0.91 -4.47
C SER A 512 -19.68 0.48 -4.23
N GLU A 513 -18.36 0.56 -4.16
CA GLU A 513 -17.64 1.83 -4.24
C GLU A 513 -17.61 2.35 -5.68
N HIS A 514 -17.17 3.60 -5.84
CA HIS A 514 -16.96 4.24 -7.14
C HIS A 514 -16.04 3.39 -8.03
N TYR A 515 -16.42 3.22 -9.30
CA TYR A 515 -15.75 2.26 -10.20
C TYR A 515 -14.26 2.50 -10.38
N SER A 516 -13.83 3.76 -10.31
CA SER A 516 -12.41 4.12 -10.40
C SER A 516 -11.56 3.43 -9.33
N ASN A 517 -12.12 3.08 -8.16
CA ASN A 517 -11.40 2.35 -7.12
C ASN A 517 -10.93 0.96 -7.59
N ALA A 518 -11.59 0.37 -8.60
CA ALA A 518 -11.14 -0.89 -9.20
C ALA A 518 -9.81 -0.76 -9.97
N TYR A 519 -9.41 0.44 -10.38
CA TYR A 519 -8.13 0.67 -11.06
C TYR A 519 -6.94 0.76 -10.11
N GLY A 520 -7.18 0.91 -8.80
CA GLY A 520 -6.10 0.83 -7.83
C GLY A 520 -5.50 -0.57 -7.80
N TRP A 521 -4.17 -0.66 -7.79
CA TRP A 521 -3.44 -1.90 -7.58
C TRP A 521 -3.54 -2.38 -6.12
N GLY A 522 -4.74 -2.84 -5.73
CA GLY A 522 -5.10 -3.25 -4.36
C GLY A 522 -4.64 -2.24 -3.32
N ASN A 523 -4.03 -2.70 -2.22
CA ASN A 523 -3.65 -1.82 -1.11
C ASN A 523 -2.51 -0.83 -1.44
N ALA A 524 -1.92 -0.88 -2.63
CA ALA A 524 -0.89 0.05 -3.08
C ALA A 524 -1.46 1.36 -3.64
N GLU A 525 -2.72 1.35 -4.09
CA GLU A 525 -3.39 2.51 -4.71
C GLU A 525 -4.84 2.71 -4.21
N HIS A 526 -5.31 1.82 -3.34
CA HIS A 526 -6.61 1.85 -2.66
C HIS A 526 -6.40 1.53 -1.18
N THR A 527 -6.52 2.53 -0.30
CA THR A 527 -6.24 2.34 1.14
C THR A 527 -7.45 1.81 1.90
N TRP A 528 -7.23 0.81 2.76
CA TRP A 528 -8.25 0.21 3.63
C TRP A 528 -7.75 0.06 5.06
N TYR A 529 -8.24 0.89 5.99
CA TYR A 529 -7.81 0.84 7.38
C TYR A 529 -8.98 0.62 8.33
N ALA A 530 -8.75 -0.17 9.38
CA ALA A 530 -9.71 -0.38 10.44
C ALA A 530 -9.30 0.45 11.67
N ALA A 531 -10.21 1.28 12.15
CA ALA A 531 -10.04 2.09 13.35
C ALA A 531 -11.40 2.41 13.97
N TYR A 532 -11.45 2.58 15.29
CA TYR A 532 -12.68 2.95 16.01
C TYR A 532 -13.88 2.01 15.73
N GLY A 533 -13.61 0.71 15.50
CA GLY A 533 -14.63 -0.26 15.11
C GLY A 533 -15.21 -0.11 13.69
N ASN A 534 -14.63 0.73 12.84
CA ASN A 534 -15.09 1.01 11.48
C ASN A 534 -14.03 0.65 10.42
N LEU A 535 -14.45 0.49 9.17
CA LEU A 535 -13.59 0.37 8.00
C LEU A 535 -13.58 1.69 7.23
N TYR A 536 -12.39 2.23 6.99
CA TYR A 536 -12.15 3.40 6.16
C TYR A 536 -11.53 2.98 4.83
N SER A 537 -12.09 3.46 3.71
CA SER A 537 -11.69 3.07 2.36
C SER A 537 -11.62 4.27 1.43
N ILE A 538 -10.52 4.44 0.67
CA ILE A 538 -10.40 5.48 -0.37
C ILE A 538 -9.40 5.08 -1.46
N GLY A 539 -9.75 5.36 -2.71
CA GLY A 539 -8.91 5.11 -3.88
C GLY A 539 -9.11 6.18 -4.96
N LEU A 540 -8.94 5.78 -6.22
CA LEU A 540 -8.99 6.67 -7.39
C LEU A 540 -10.34 7.34 -7.62
N GLY A 541 -11.43 6.84 -7.04
CA GLY A 541 -12.74 7.49 -7.07
C GLY A 541 -12.80 8.77 -6.23
N GLY A 542 -11.84 8.97 -5.31
CA GLY A 542 -11.76 10.18 -4.49
C GLY A 542 -12.84 10.33 -3.43
N ASP A 543 -13.65 9.29 -3.21
CA ASP A 543 -14.59 9.22 -2.09
C ASP A 543 -13.94 8.48 -0.91
N LEU A 544 -13.85 9.14 0.25
CA LEU A 544 -13.53 8.48 1.51
C LEU A 544 -14.81 7.86 2.08
N TYR A 545 -14.85 6.55 2.15
CA TYR A 545 -15.95 5.80 2.75
C TYR A 545 -15.62 5.43 4.20
N CYS A 546 -16.62 5.55 5.08
CA CYS A 546 -16.60 4.99 6.43
C CYS A 546 -17.75 3.98 6.56
N TYR A 547 -17.40 2.71 6.77
CA TYR A 547 -18.35 1.63 6.99
C TYR A 547 -18.37 1.18 8.44
N ASP A 548 -19.56 0.93 8.97
CA ASP A 548 -19.73 0.29 10.27
C ASP A 548 -19.09 -1.11 10.25
N GLY A 549 -18.15 -1.38 11.14
CA GLY A 549 -17.42 -2.66 11.14
C GLY A 549 -18.26 -3.88 11.54
N LYS A 550 -19.45 -3.68 12.12
CA LYS A 550 -20.36 -4.77 12.51
C LYS A 550 -21.37 -5.10 11.42
N THR A 551 -21.80 -4.12 10.62
CA THR A 551 -22.86 -4.31 9.62
C THR A 551 -22.42 -4.10 8.18
N GLY A 552 -21.27 -3.47 7.93
CA GLY A 552 -20.83 -3.08 6.59
C GLY A 552 -21.63 -1.93 5.97
N ALA A 553 -22.52 -1.30 6.74
CA ALA A 553 -23.33 -0.19 6.25
C ALA A 553 -22.48 1.08 6.16
N THR A 554 -22.67 1.86 5.10
CA THR A 554 -22.03 3.18 4.95
C THR A 554 -22.58 4.12 6.03
N LEU A 555 -21.69 4.58 6.92
CA LEU A 555 -22.03 5.57 7.95
C LEU A 555 -21.98 6.98 7.37
N TRP A 556 -20.95 7.26 6.58
CA TRP A 556 -20.78 8.51 5.85
C TRP A 556 -19.78 8.33 4.71
N THR A 557 -19.84 9.23 3.75
CA THR A 557 -18.84 9.43 2.70
C THR A 557 -18.34 10.86 2.73
N TYR A 558 -17.10 11.08 2.30
CA TYR A 558 -16.52 12.40 2.10
C TYR A 558 -15.83 12.42 0.74
N ALA A 559 -16.41 13.14 -0.21
CA ALA A 559 -15.84 13.32 -1.53
C ALA A 559 -14.69 14.34 -1.45
N LEU A 560 -13.54 14.00 -2.03
CA LEU A 560 -12.45 14.94 -2.25
C LEU A 560 -12.76 15.76 -3.50
N ASP A 561 -13.84 16.55 -3.40
CA ASP A 561 -14.42 17.30 -4.50
C ASP A 561 -13.37 18.14 -5.22
N ASP A 562 -13.35 18.05 -6.54
CA ASP A 562 -12.66 19.01 -7.36
C ASP A 562 -13.65 20.00 -7.98
N LEU A 563 -13.73 21.19 -7.37
CA LEU A 563 -14.65 22.25 -7.78
C LEU A 563 -14.38 22.78 -9.20
N TYR A 564 -13.24 22.46 -9.80
CA TYR A 564 -12.77 23.05 -11.05
C TYR A 564 -12.59 22.04 -12.19
N GLY A 565 -12.87 20.76 -11.98
CA GLY A 565 -12.89 19.72 -13.02
C GLY A 565 -11.53 19.49 -13.71
N GLU A 566 -10.44 19.51 -12.96
CA GLU A 566 -9.06 19.38 -13.41
C GLU A 566 -8.63 17.93 -13.70
N PRO A 567 -8.94 16.91 -12.87
CA PRO A 567 -8.61 15.54 -13.18
C PRO A 567 -9.38 15.06 -14.42
N VAL A 568 -8.65 14.64 -15.45
CA VAL A 568 -9.25 13.96 -16.61
C VAL A 568 -9.68 12.52 -16.31
N THR A 569 -9.52 12.07 -15.07
CA THR A 569 -9.70 10.67 -14.64
C THR A 569 -10.88 10.44 -13.70
N GLY A 570 -11.57 11.50 -13.25
CA GLY A 570 -12.75 11.44 -12.38
C GLY A 570 -13.22 12.83 -11.93
N GLN A 571 -14.31 12.90 -11.15
CA GLN A 571 -14.84 14.15 -10.57
C GLN A 571 -14.07 14.62 -9.33
N ASN A 572 -13.40 13.70 -8.64
CA ASN A 572 -12.78 13.93 -7.35
C ASN A 572 -11.27 13.72 -7.44
N TRP A 573 -10.54 14.33 -6.51
CA TRP A 573 -9.13 14.05 -6.31
C TRP A 573 -8.93 12.62 -5.80
N TRP A 574 -7.98 11.89 -6.38
CA TRP A 574 -7.54 10.62 -5.83
C TRP A 574 -6.98 10.85 -4.41
N GLY A 575 -7.54 10.14 -3.43
CA GLY A 575 -7.08 10.20 -2.05
C GLY A 575 -6.34 8.96 -1.56
N TRP A 576 -5.59 9.17 -0.48
CA TRP A 576 -4.83 8.15 0.23
C TRP A 576 -4.87 8.42 1.75
N ILE A 577 -5.24 7.43 2.56
CA ILE A 577 -5.23 7.60 4.02
C ILE A 577 -3.78 7.54 4.52
N THR A 578 -3.29 8.65 5.10
CA THR A 578 -1.93 8.69 5.67
C THR A 578 -1.90 8.23 7.13
N LEU A 579 -2.86 8.67 7.95
CA LEU A 579 -2.95 8.30 9.37
C LEU A 579 -4.39 8.48 9.88
N ILE A 580 -4.80 7.68 10.86
CA ILE A 580 -6.06 7.88 11.58
C ILE A 580 -5.74 8.11 13.05
N ALA A 581 -6.17 9.24 13.60
CA ALA A 581 -5.90 9.60 15.00
C ALA A 581 -6.91 10.63 15.54
N ASP A 582 -7.30 10.48 16.80
CA ASP A 582 -8.21 11.40 17.51
C ASP A 582 -9.49 11.75 16.72
N GLY A 583 -10.11 10.74 16.10
CA GLY A 583 -11.33 10.90 15.29
C GLY A 583 -11.12 11.57 13.94
N LYS A 584 -9.87 11.75 13.49
CA LYS A 584 -9.48 12.30 12.20
C LYS A 584 -8.91 11.20 11.31
N VAL A 585 -9.13 11.34 10.01
CA VAL A 585 -8.68 10.43 8.94
C VAL A 585 -7.84 11.22 7.94
#